data_AF-Q8XC12-F1
#
_entry.id   AF-Q8XC12-F1
#
_cell.length_a   1.000
_cell.length_b   1.000
_cell.length_c   1.000
_cell.angle_alpha   90.00
_cell.angle_beta   90.00
_cell.angle_gamma   90.00
#
_symmetry.space_group_name_H-M   'P 1'
#
loop_
_entity.id
_entity.type
_entity.pdbx_description
1 polymer ?
#
loop_
_entity_poly.entity_id
_entity_poly.type
_entity_poly.pdbx_seq_one_letter_code
_entity_poly.pdbx_strand_id
1 'polypeptide(L)' 'MVSVQKDGRRIEYTAASLDELNRAINDAESVLGTTRRRRRPLGVRL' A
#
# COMPACT_ATOMS: atom_id res chain seq x y z
N MET A 1 11.32 13.37 1.31
CA MET A 1 11.33 12.82 -0.05
C MET A 1 11.71 11.37 0.03
N VAL A 2 11.04 10.50 -0.72
CA VAL A 2 11.27 9.05 -0.72
C VAL A 2 11.48 8.60 -2.16
N SER A 3 12.37 7.63 -2.40
CA SER A 3 12.57 7.05 -3.72
C SER A 3 12.21 5.58 -3.75
N VAL A 4 11.53 5.16 -4.82
CA VAL A 4 11.11 3.77 -5.05
C VAL A 4 11.66 3.31 -6.41
N GLN A 5 12.23 2.10 -6.45
CA GLN A 5 12.58 1.44 -7.71
C GLN A 5 11.37 0.64 -8.21
N LYS A 6 10.91 0.93 -9.42
CA LYS A 6 9.78 0.26 -10.05
C LYS A 6 10.07 0.05 -11.53
N ASP A 7 9.97 -1.19 -12.01
CA ASP A 7 10.14 -1.54 -13.43
C ASP A 7 11.45 -1.03 -14.05
N GLY A 8 12.55 -1.03 -13.27
CA GLY A 8 13.85 -0.50 -13.69
C GLY A 8 13.98 1.02 -13.65
N ARG A 9 12.93 1.75 -13.24
CA ARG A 9 12.92 3.21 -13.11
C ARG A 9 12.90 3.64 -11.63
N ARG A 10 13.59 4.72 -11.31
CA ARG A 10 13.47 5.41 -10.03
C ARG A 10 12.31 6.40 -10.06
N ILE A 11 11.40 6.28 -9.09
CA ILE A 11 10.28 7.18 -8.87
C ILE A 11 10.50 7.92 -7.56
N GLU A 12 10.24 9.22 -7.55
CA GLU A 12 10.44 10.08 -6.39
C GLU A 12 9.10 10.61 -5.87
N TYR A 13 8.86 10.38 -4.57
CA TYR A 13 7.69 10.87 -3.87
C TYR A 13 8.07 12.00 -2.91
N THR A 14 7.23 13.02 -2.88
CA THR A 14 7.37 14.19 -2.01
C THR A 14 6.16 14.29 -1.10
N ALA A 15 6.16 15.25 -0.17
CA ALA A 15 5.00 15.51 0.68
C ALA A 15 3.74 15.86 -0.14
N ALA A 16 3.90 16.45 -1.32
CA ALA A 16 2.80 16.78 -2.22
C ALA A 16 2.19 15.56 -2.94
N SER A 17 2.92 14.45 -3.03
CA SER A 17 2.49 13.21 -3.69
C SER A 17 2.26 12.05 -2.70
N LEU A 18 1.94 12.37 -1.44
CA LEU A 18 1.71 11.37 -0.40
C LEU A 18 0.52 10.45 -0.72
N ASP A 19 -0.56 10.99 -1.28
CA ASP A 19 -1.73 10.21 -1.70
C ASP A 19 -1.39 9.20 -2.79
N GLU A 20 -0.55 9.59 -3.74
CA GLU A 20 -0.08 8.72 -4.82
C GLU A 20 0.80 7.59 -4.28
N LEU A 21 1.72 7.91 -3.36
CA LEU A 21 2.54 6.90 -2.68
C LEU A 21 1.67 5.88 -1.95
N ASN A 22 0.67 6.34 -1.21
CA ASN A 22 -0.26 5.45 -0.50
C ASN A 22 -1.03 4.55 -1.48
N ARG A 23 -1.50 5.06 -2.61
CA ARG A 23 -2.16 4.24 -3.64
C ARG A 23 -1.23 3.19 -4.22
N ALA A 24 0.02 3.56 -4.56
CA ALA A 24 1.00 2.63 -5.09
C ALA A 24 1.32 1.49 -4.10
N ILE A 25 1.37 1.79 -2.80
CA ILE A 25 1.53 0.77 -1.75
C ILE A 25 0.31 -0.17 -1.73
N ASN A 26 -0.91 0.37 -1.72
CA ASN A 26 -2.13 -0.44 -1.67
C ASN A 26 -2.26 -1.37 -2.89
N ASP A 27 -1.95 -0.88 -4.09
CA ASP A 27 -1.94 -1.70 -5.31
C ASP A 27 -0.90 -2.81 -5.22
N ALA A 28 0.31 -2.51 -4.74
CA ALA A 28 1.36 -3.51 -4.54
C ALA A 28 0.94 -4.57 -3.51
N GLU A 29 0.35 -4.16 -2.39
CA GLU A 29 -0.17 -5.09 -1.37
C GLU A 29 -1.29 -5.99 -1.90
N SER A 30 -2.16 -5.44 -2.76
CA SER A 30 -3.26 -6.17 -3.39
C SER A 30 -2.73 -7.25 -4.31
N VAL A 31 -1.76 -6.92 -5.17
CA VAL A 31 -1.09 -7.87 -6.09
C VAL A 31 -0.36 -8.96 -5.31
N LEU A 32 0.31 -8.60 -4.21
CA LEU A 32 1.04 -9.56 -3.38
C LEU A 32 0.14 -10.39 -2.46
N GLY A 33 -1.16 -10.08 -2.39
CA GLY A 33 -2.08 -10.68 -1.43
C GLY A 33 -1.72 -10.39 0.03
N THR A 34 -0.83 -9.42 0.26
CA THR A 34 -0.37 -8.99 1.58
C THR A 34 -1.27 -7.91 2.17
N THR A 35 -2.24 -7.39 1.40
CA THR A 35 -3.28 -6.52 1.93
C THR A 35 -3.84 -7.15 3.17
N ARG A 36 -3.53 -6.53 4.31
CA ARG A 36 -3.93 -7.02 5.62
C ARG A 36 -5.45 -6.96 5.64
N ARG A 37 -6.12 -8.07 5.30
CA ARG A 37 -7.56 -8.20 5.44
C ARG A 37 -7.84 -7.77 6.86
N ARG A 38 -8.53 -6.64 7.05
CA ARG A 38 -9.10 -6.28 8.34
C ARG A 38 -10.04 -7.42 8.67
N ARG A 39 -9.53 -8.46 9.35
CA ARG A 39 -10.35 -9.54 9.89
C ARG A 39 -11.35 -8.80 10.77
N ARG A 40 -12.60 -8.75 10.32
CA ARG A 40 -13.69 -8.34 11.20
C ARG A 40 -13.57 -9.24 12.44
N PRO A 41 -13.78 -8.72 13.65
CA PRO A 41 -13.86 -9.57 14.82
C PRO A 41 -14.80 -10.73 14.47
N LEU A 42 -14.33 -11.96 14.63
CA LEU A 42 -15.22 -13.11 14.55
C LEU A 42 -16.31 -12.82 15.58
N GLY A 43 -17.53 -12.58 15.09
CA GLY A 43 -18.63 -12.14 15.93
C GLY A 43 -18.68 -13.02 17.18
N VAL A 44 -18.65 -12.38 18.34
CA VAL A 44 -18.87 -13.08 19.61
C VAL A 44 -20.27 -13.68 19.53
N ARG A 45 -20.34 -15.00 19.42
CA ARG A 45 -21.57 -15.75 19.63
C ARG A 45 -21.64 -16.02 21.13
N LEU A 46 -22.40 -15.19 21.85
CA LEU A 46 -22.95 -15.51 23.16
C LEU A 46 -24.35 -16.12 22.94
#